data_AF-A0A6L7XJQ7-F1
#
_entry.id   AF-A0A6L7XJQ7-F1
#
_cell.length_a   1.000
_cell.length_b   1.000
_cell.length_c   1.000
_cell.angle_alpha   90.00
_cell.angle_beta   90.00
_cell.angle_gamma   90.00
#
_symmetry.space_group_name_H-M   'P 1'
#
loop_
_entity.id
_entity.type
_entity.pdbx_description
1 polymer ?
#
loop_
_entity_poly.entity_id
_entity_poly.type
_entity_poly.pdbx_seq_one_letter_code
_entity_poly.pdbx_strand_id
1 'polypeptide(L)'
;MLKRISGIFLLALAVVLAVHTVVEPLYHTSSEAQPYSPFWNILNPLMVLGLALGLFYSYGRKRQVDLEADSGPVTREFLVANIQFFGFVFVSILMLWNWFDLLSPEFTAIGADTTSLVWIVIDATLPLLSGSMAVFLLRSEATG
;
A
#
# COMPACT_ATOMS: atom_id res chain seq x y z
N MET A 1 -12.56 12.49 -13.33
CA MET A 1 -12.07 13.36 -12.23
C MET A 1 -11.68 12.60 -10.97
N LEU A 2 -12.59 11.88 -10.29
CA LEU A 2 -12.25 11.19 -9.03
C LEU A 2 -11.15 10.12 -9.21
N LYS A 3 -11.21 9.30 -10.26
CA LYS A 3 -10.16 8.31 -10.55
C LYS A 3 -8.81 8.98 -10.78
N ARG A 4 -8.79 10.10 -11.51
CA ARG A 4 -7.56 10.89 -11.73
C ARG A 4 -6.99 11.48 -10.44
N ILE A 5 -7.83 12.06 -9.58
CA ILE A 5 -7.38 12.60 -8.28
C ILE A 5 -6.79 11.48 -7.42
N SER A 6 -7.50 10.36 -7.30
CA SER A 6 -7.02 9.18 -6.58
C SER A 6 -5.73 8.63 -7.17
N GLY A 7 -5.61 8.60 -8.50
CA GLY A 7 -4.39 8.18 -9.19
C GLY A 7 -3.19 9.09 -8.90
N ILE A 8 -3.38 10.42 -8.94
CA ILE A 8 -2.32 11.38 -8.58
C ILE A 8 -1.91 11.19 -7.13
N PHE A 9 -2.88 11.05 -6.22
CA PHE A 9 -2.62 10.82 -4.80
C PHE A 9 -1.82 9.53 -4.58
N LEU A 10 -2.25 8.40 -5.14
CA LEU A 10 -1.55 7.12 -5.02
C LEU A 10 -0.14 7.16 -5.62
N LEU A 11 0.05 7.90 -6.72
CA LEU A 11 1.39 8.09 -7.31
C LEU A 11 2.29 8.91 -6.38
N ALA A 12 1.79 10.04 -5.87
CA ALA A 12 2.53 10.88 -4.94
C ALA A 12 2.90 10.10 -3.67
N LEU A 13 1.94 9.36 -3.11
CA LEU A 13 2.16 8.50 -1.95
C LEU A 13 3.24 7.44 -2.23
N ALA A 14 3.17 6.77 -3.38
CA ALA A 14 4.17 5.77 -3.77
C ALA A 14 5.59 6.36 -3.85
N VAL A 15 5.73 7.53 -4.48
CA VAL A 15 7.03 8.22 -4.60
C VAL A 15 7.53 8.66 -3.23
N VAL A 16 6.69 9.32 -2.43
CA VAL A 16 7.08 9.82 -1.11
C VAL A 16 7.50 8.67 -0.19
N LEU A 17 6.74 7.57 -0.14
CA LEU A 17 7.10 6.39 0.64
C LEU A 17 8.43 5.79 0.18
N ALA A 18 8.58 5.52 -1.12
CA ALA A 18 9.79 4.92 -1.66
C ALA A 18 11.04 5.78 -1.39
N VAL A 19 10.91 7.10 -1.56
CA VAL A 19 12.02 8.04 -1.29
C VAL A 19 12.31 8.09 0.21
N HIS A 20 11.28 8.22 1.06
CA HIS A 20 11.47 8.35 2.50
C HIS A 20 12.09 7.08 3.11
N THR A 21 11.62 5.89 2.76
CA THR A 21 12.23 4.61 3.21
C THR A 21 13.72 4.53 2.87
N VAL A 22 14.15 5.06 1.71
CA VAL A 22 15.56 5.03 1.30
C VAL A 22 16.38 6.14 1.97
N VAL A 23 15.79 7.30 2.20
CA VAL A 23 16.48 8.50 2.68
C VAL A 23 16.51 8.58 4.20
N GLU A 24 15.54 8.01 4.91
CA GLU A 24 15.45 8.03 6.37
C GLU A 24 16.77 7.66 7.07
N PRO A 25 17.48 6.57 6.69
CA PRO A 25 18.74 6.20 7.34
C PRO A 25 19.84 7.26 7.26
N LEU A 26 19.72 8.23 6.33
CA LEU A 26 20.71 9.30 6.15
C LEU A 26 20.56 10.43 7.18
N TYR A 27 19.39 10.57 7.80
CA TYR A 27 19.10 11.69 8.71
C TYR A 27 18.42 11.28 10.02
N HIS A 28 17.98 10.03 10.14
CA HIS A 28 17.42 9.49 11.36
C HIS A 28 18.08 8.14 11.69
N THR A 29 18.47 7.98 12.95
CA THR A 29 18.95 6.72 13.51
C THR A 29 17.99 6.32 14.62
N SER A 30 17.31 5.19 14.43
CA SER A 30 16.35 4.66 15.39
C SER A 30 17.02 4.39 16.74
N SER A 31 16.34 4.77 17.83
CA SER A 31 16.73 4.51 19.22
C SER A 31 15.52 4.10 20.05
N GLU A 32 15.72 3.57 21.25
CA GLU A 32 14.59 3.23 22.15
C GLU A 32 13.70 4.45 22.47
N ALA A 33 14.28 5.65 22.59
CA ALA A 33 13.55 6.88 22.87
C ALA A 33 12.85 7.47 21.63
N GLN A 34 13.33 7.14 20.44
CA GLN A 34 12.79 7.60 19.17
C GLN A 34 12.95 6.48 18.11
N PRO A 35 12.02 5.52 18.09
CA PRO A 35 12.18 4.29 17.30
C PRO A 35 12.04 4.51 15.79
N TYR A 36 11.40 5.61 15.37
CA TYR A 36 11.20 5.97 13.98
C TYR A 36 11.17 7.50 13.80
N SER A 37 11.44 7.98 12.57
CA SER A 37 11.41 9.41 12.29
C SER A 37 10.00 10.00 12.46
N PRO A 38 9.85 11.23 12.97
CA PRO A 38 8.53 11.83 13.19
C PRO A 38 7.66 11.94 11.92
N PHE A 39 8.28 11.87 10.75
CA PHE A 39 7.59 11.90 9.46
C PHE A 39 6.63 10.72 9.27
N TRP A 40 6.92 9.57 9.89
CA TRP A 40 6.02 8.41 9.87
C TRP A 40 4.67 8.66 10.55
N ASN A 41 4.59 9.60 11.50
CA ASN A 41 3.30 10.01 12.09
C ASN A 41 2.36 10.66 11.06
N ILE A 42 2.93 11.23 9.99
CA ILE A 42 2.18 11.82 8.87
C ILE A 42 1.94 10.76 7.79
N LEU A 43 2.97 9.96 7.48
CA LEU A 43 2.87 8.94 6.43
C LEU A 43 1.90 7.81 6.79
N ASN A 44 1.89 7.31 8.03
CA ASN A 44 1.06 6.15 8.40
C ASN A 44 -0.45 6.39 8.13
N PRO A 45 -1.06 7.52 8.54
CA PRO A 45 -2.44 7.84 8.14
C PRO A 45 -2.65 7.94 6.62
N LEU A 46 -1.69 8.52 5.89
CA LEU A 46 -1.76 8.64 4.43
C LEU A 46 -1.65 7.28 3.73
N MET A 47 -0.82 6.38 4.26
CA MET A 47 -0.73 4.98 3.83
C MET A 47 -2.05 4.27 4.00
N VAL A 48 -2.72 4.43 5.14
CA VAL A 48 -4.05 3.83 5.37
C VAL A 48 -5.09 4.39 4.40
N LEU A 49 -5.09 5.69 4.13
CA LEU A 49 -5.96 6.27 3.10
C LEU A 49 -5.64 5.70 1.71
N GLY A 50 -4.35 5.57 1.37
CA GLY A 50 -3.89 4.96 0.12
C GLY A 50 -4.32 3.50 -0.03
N LEU A 51 -4.22 2.71 1.04
CA LEU A 51 -4.69 1.34 1.09
C LEU A 51 -6.21 1.25 0.89
N ALA A 52 -6.99 2.13 1.52
CA ALA A 52 -8.44 2.18 1.33
C ALA A 52 -8.83 2.47 -0.13
N LEU A 53 -8.18 3.45 -0.77
CA LEU A 53 -8.38 3.74 -2.19
C LEU A 53 -7.90 2.58 -3.08
N GLY A 54 -6.73 2.02 -2.78
CA GLY A 54 -6.15 0.89 -3.50
C GLY A 54 -7.07 -0.33 -3.47
N LEU A 55 -7.61 -0.68 -2.30
CA LEU A 55 -8.62 -1.74 -2.12
C LEU A 55 -9.88 -1.45 -2.93
N PHE A 56 -10.43 -0.24 -2.82
CA PHE A 56 -11.65 0.13 -3.54
C PHE A 56 -11.51 -0.05 -5.07
N TYR A 57 -10.44 0.49 -5.66
CA TYR A 57 -10.23 0.42 -7.10
C TYR A 57 -9.77 -0.97 -7.57
N SER A 58 -8.91 -1.66 -6.82
CA SER A 58 -8.47 -3.03 -7.16
C SER A 58 -9.62 -4.02 -7.06
N TYR A 59 -10.51 -3.88 -6.07
CA TYR A 59 -11.74 -4.66 -5.98
C TYR A 59 -12.64 -4.40 -7.19
N GLY A 60 -12.84 -3.14 -7.57
CA GLY A 60 -13.61 -2.78 -8.77
C GLY A 60 -13.05 -3.43 -10.03
N ARG A 61 -11.72 -3.36 -10.23
CA ARG A 61 -11.03 -4.02 -11.36
C ARG A 61 -11.19 -5.53 -11.31
N LYS A 62 -10.96 -6.17 -10.15
CA LYS A 62 -11.12 -7.62 -9.99
C LYS A 62 -12.55 -8.06 -10.31
N ARG A 63 -13.55 -7.36 -9.78
CA ARG A 63 -14.96 -7.67 -10.03
C ARG A 63 -15.33 -7.57 -11.52
N GLN A 64 -14.80 -6.60 -12.25
CA GLN A 64 -15.02 -6.50 -13.71
C GLN A 64 -14.47 -7.73 -14.43
N VAL A 65 -13.23 -8.10 -14.12
CA VAL A 65 -12.58 -9.27 -14.75
C VAL A 65 -13.26 -10.58 -14.36
N ASP A 66 -13.72 -10.73 -13.12
CA ASP A 66 -14.46 -11.91 -12.67
C ASP A 66 -15.81 -12.05 -13.39
N LEU A 67 -16.48 -10.94 -13.72
CA LEU A 67 -17.76 -10.95 -14.46
C LEU A 67 -17.57 -11.22 -15.95
N GLU A 68 -16.43 -10.86 -16.53
CA GLU A 68 -16.07 -11.14 -17.92
C GLU A 68 -15.53 -12.57 -18.11
N ALA A 69 -15.06 -13.21 -17.03
CA ALA A 69 -14.47 -14.54 -17.03
C ALA A 69 -15.52 -15.67 -17.00
N ASP A 70 -16.47 -15.66 -17.94
CA ASP A 70 -17.29 -16.83 -18.23
C ASP A 70 -16.42 -17.87 -18.98
N SER A 71 -15.82 -18.80 -18.22
CA SER A 71 -15.23 -20.07 -18.71
C SER A 71 -14.01 -20.03 -19.66
N GLY A 72 -13.31 -18.90 -19.77
CA GLY A 72 -12.07 -18.77 -20.57
C GLY A 72 -10.77 -19.13 -19.81
N PRO A 73 -9.64 -19.31 -20.53
CA PRO A 73 -8.32 -19.53 -19.91
C PRO A 73 -7.87 -18.33 -19.08
N VAL A 74 -7.06 -18.58 -18.04
CA VAL A 74 -6.49 -17.55 -17.16
C VAL A 74 -5.74 -16.50 -18.00
N THR A 75 -6.26 -15.27 -18.04
CA THR A 75 -5.65 -14.18 -18.79
C THR A 75 -4.63 -13.41 -17.95
N ARG A 76 -3.73 -12.67 -18.61
CA ARG A 76 -2.81 -11.74 -17.94
C ARG A 76 -3.58 -10.74 -17.07
N GLU A 77 -4.72 -10.26 -17.54
CA GLU A 77 -5.53 -9.28 -16.83
C GLU A 77 -6.13 -9.87 -15.54
N PHE A 78 -6.59 -11.13 -15.59
CA PHE A 78 -7.02 -11.86 -14.40
C PHE A 78 -5.91 -11.95 -13.34
N LEU A 79 -4.69 -12.32 -13.73
CA LEU A 79 -3.56 -12.39 -12.79
C LEU A 79 -3.23 -11.01 -12.20
N VAL A 80 -3.16 -9.97 -13.02
CA VAL A 80 -2.83 -8.62 -12.55
C VAL A 80 -3.90 -8.11 -11.59
N ALA A 81 -5.19 -8.28 -11.90
CA ALA A 81 -6.27 -7.85 -11.03
C ALA A 81 -6.27 -8.59 -9.67
N ASN A 82 -6.00 -9.90 -9.67
CA ASN A 82 -5.90 -10.68 -8.45
C ASN A 82 -4.66 -10.30 -7.61
N ILE A 83 -3.48 -10.22 -8.22
CA ILE A 83 -2.24 -9.80 -7.52
C ILE A 83 -2.43 -8.43 -6.89
N GLN A 84 -3.06 -7.50 -7.62
CA GLN A 84 -3.24 -6.16 -7.12
C GLN A 84 -4.24 -6.11 -5.96
N PHE A 85 -5.39 -6.76 -6.08
CA PHE A 85 -6.38 -6.81 -5.02
C PHE A 85 -5.86 -7.53 -3.76
N PHE A 86 -5.36 -8.76 -3.90
CA PHE A 86 -4.83 -9.51 -2.76
C PHE A 86 -3.55 -8.91 -2.21
N GLY A 87 -2.74 -8.25 -3.03
CA GLY A 87 -1.61 -7.45 -2.57
C GLY A 87 -2.06 -6.31 -1.65
N PHE A 88 -3.06 -5.53 -2.06
CA PHE A 88 -3.61 -4.49 -1.18
C PHE A 88 -4.25 -5.06 0.10
N VAL A 89 -4.96 -6.18 0.02
CA VAL A 89 -5.51 -6.86 1.22
C VAL A 89 -4.40 -7.27 2.17
N PHE A 90 -3.37 -7.95 1.65
CA PHE A 90 -2.23 -8.41 2.43
C PHE A 90 -1.52 -7.25 3.15
N VAL A 91 -1.16 -6.20 2.40
CA VAL A 91 -0.46 -5.04 2.97
C VAL A 91 -1.35 -4.28 3.94
N SER A 92 -2.67 -4.21 3.71
CA SER A 92 -3.60 -3.58 4.66
C SER A 92 -3.65 -4.30 6.00
N ILE A 93 -3.67 -5.63 5.99
CA ILE A 93 -3.65 -6.43 7.20
C ILE A 93 -2.34 -6.19 7.95
N LEU A 94 -1.20 -6.27 7.27
CA LEU A 94 0.10 -6.01 7.88
C LEU A 94 0.18 -4.59 8.46
N MET A 95 -0.26 -3.59 7.70
CA MET A 95 -0.26 -2.18 8.12
C MET A 95 -1.09 -1.98 9.38
N LEU A 96 -2.35 -2.42 9.39
CA LEU A 96 -3.23 -2.22 10.54
C LEU A 96 -2.73 -2.98 11.76
N TRP A 97 -2.27 -4.22 11.56
CA TRP A 97 -1.69 -5.03 12.62
C TRP A 97 -0.50 -4.33 13.27
N ASN A 98 0.46 -3.89 12.46
CA ASN A 98 1.71 -3.29 12.92
C ASN A 98 1.50 -1.86 13.45
N TRP A 99 0.55 -1.12 12.89
CA TRP A 99 0.23 0.23 13.36
C TRP A 99 -0.51 0.22 14.69
N PHE A 100 -1.37 -0.77 14.96
CA PHE A 100 -1.99 -0.93 16.27
C PHE A 100 -0.98 -1.35 17.34
N ASP A 101 0.02 -2.15 16.99
CA ASP A 101 1.14 -2.49 17.88
C ASP A 101 1.92 -1.24 18.33
N LEU A 102 2.14 -0.28 17.42
CA LEU A 102 2.75 1.02 17.77
C LEU A 102 1.89 1.86 18.72
N LEU A 103 0.56 1.73 18.67
CA LEU A 103 -0.36 2.49 19.52
C LEU A 103 -0.60 1.83 20.87
N SER A 104 -0.48 0.51 20.92
CA SER A 104 -0.68 -0.32 22.11
C SER A 104 0.29 -1.51 22.03
N PRO A 105 1.47 -1.42 22.67
CA PRO A 105 2.50 -2.48 22.62
C PRO A 105 2.04 -3.84 23.16
N GLU A 106 0.91 -3.89 23.88
CA GLU A 106 0.29 -5.13 24.34
C GLU A 106 -0.65 -5.77 23.30
N PHE A 107 -0.86 -5.12 22.15
CA PHE A 107 -1.77 -5.57 21.09
C PHE A 107 -1.32 -6.91 20.49
N THR A 108 -0.01 -7.13 20.41
CA THR A 108 0.56 -8.35 19.82
C THR A 108 1.71 -8.90 20.65
N ALA A 109 1.88 -10.22 20.66
CA ALA A 109 2.94 -10.90 21.41
C ALA A 109 4.25 -11.04 20.61
N ILE A 110 4.45 -10.24 19.56
CA ILE A 110 5.66 -10.31 18.71
C ILE A 110 6.71 -9.30 19.19
N GLY A 111 7.98 -9.66 19.04
CA GLY A 111 9.09 -8.79 19.43
C GLY A 111 9.37 -7.68 18.40
N ALA A 112 10.12 -6.67 18.83
CA ALA A 112 10.47 -5.49 18.03
C ALA A 112 11.14 -5.81 16.68
N ASP A 113 11.96 -6.86 16.62
CA ASP A 113 12.60 -7.31 15.37
C ASP A 113 11.57 -7.75 14.32
N THR A 114 10.52 -8.47 14.74
CA THR A 114 9.44 -8.91 13.86
C THR A 114 8.62 -7.71 13.40
N THR A 115 8.27 -6.80 14.31
CA THR A 115 7.58 -5.53 14.02
C THR A 115 8.34 -4.72 12.96
N SER A 116 9.67 -4.62 13.09
CA SER A 116 10.56 -3.94 12.13
C SER A 116 10.55 -4.62 10.75
N LEU A 117 10.66 -5.95 10.70
CA LEU A 117 10.59 -6.70 9.43
C LEU A 117 9.26 -6.50 8.71
N VAL A 118 8.14 -6.46 9.45
CA VAL A 118 6.83 -6.21 8.87
C VAL A 118 6.75 -4.80 8.27
N TRP A 119 7.32 -3.78 8.94
CA TRP A 119 7.42 -2.43 8.37
C TRP A 119 8.22 -2.40 7.07
N ILE A 120 9.37 -3.09 7.01
CA ILE A 120 10.17 -3.20 5.78
C ILE A 120 9.35 -3.83 4.64
N VAL A 121 8.56 -4.87 4.93
CA VAL A 121 7.68 -5.49 3.92
C VAL A 121 6.62 -4.52 3.43
N ILE A 122 5.98 -3.77 4.34
CA ILE A 122 4.97 -2.74 3.97
C ILE A 122 5.63 -1.68 3.09
N ASP A 123 6.77 -1.15 3.49
CA ASP A 123 7.49 -0.08 2.80
C ASP A 123 7.98 -0.50 1.42
N ALA A 124 8.39 -1.76 1.24
CA ALA A 124 8.79 -2.28 -0.07
C ALA A 124 7.59 -2.52 -1.00
N THR A 125 6.46 -2.94 -0.45
CA THR A 125 5.31 -3.43 -1.25
C THR A 125 4.31 -2.33 -1.57
N LEU A 126 3.99 -1.44 -0.62
CA LEU A 126 2.97 -0.41 -0.78
C LEU A 126 3.27 0.58 -1.90
N PRO A 127 4.52 1.05 -2.12
CA PRO A 127 4.85 1.91 -3.25
C PRO A 127 4.59 1.23 -4.60
N LEU A 128 4.91 -0.06 -4.72
CA LEU A 128 4.71 -0.82 -5.95
C LEU A 128 3.22 -1.01 -6.26
N LEU A 129 2.43 -1.38 -5.26
CA LEU A 129 0.99 -1.54 -5.40
C LEU A 129 0.29 -0.20 -5.70
N SER A 130 0.64 0.85 -4.96
CA SER A 130 0.08 2.20 -5.14
C SER A 130 0.47 2.80 -6.48
N GLY A 131 1.74 2.69 -6.87
CA GLY A 131 2.24 3.19 -8.15
C GLY A 131 1.62 2.46 -9.34
N SER A 132 1.52 1.13 -9.30
CA SER A 132 0.87 0.37 -10.36
C SER A 132 -0.63 0.68 -10.47
N MET A 133 -1.33 0.89 -9.35
CA MET A 133 -2.75 1.27 -9.34
C MET A 133 -2.93 2.70 -9.86
N ALA A 134 -2.07 3.62 -9.46
CA ALA A 134 -2.07 4.99 -9.95
C ALA A 134 -1.94 5.04 -11.48
N VAL A 135 -0.98 4.31 -12.05
CA VAL A 135 -0.78 4.24 -13.50
C VAL A 135 -2.03 3.68 -14.19
N PHE A 136 -2.64 2.64 -13.64
CA PHE A 136 -3.90 2.08 -14.17
C PHE A 136 -5.02 3.13 -14.18
N LEU A 137 -5.27 3.80 -13.06
CA LEU A 137 -6.32 4.80 -12.93
C LEU A 137 -6.12 5.99 -13.88
N LEU A 138 -4.88 6.50 -13.96
CA LEU A 138 -4.55 7.64 -14.81
C LEU A 138 -4.67 7.31 -16.30
N ARG A 139 -4.33 6.08 -16.71
CA ARG A 139 -4.54 5.62 -18.09
C ARG A 139 -6.01 5.38 -18.41
N SER A 140 -6.78 4.86 -17.46
CA SER A 140 -8.20 4.56 -17.66
C SER A 140 -9.06 5.80 -17.95
N GLU A 141 -8.65 7.00 -17.50
CA GLU A 141 -9.31 8.27 -17.84
C GLU A 141 -8.81 8.89 -19.15
N ALA A 142 -7.66 8.47 -19.70
CA ALA A 142 -7.17 9.00 -20.98
C ALA A 142 -7.83 8.33 -22.20
N THR A 143 -8.49 7.19 -21.99
CA THR A 143 -9.11 6.36 -23.04
C THR A 143 -10.63 6.46 -23.08
N GLY A 144 -11.25 7.28 -22.22
CA GLY A 144 -12.70 7.53 -22.20
C GLY A 144 -13.00 9.01 -22.34
#